data_AF-A0A4E0RUY3-F1
#
_entry.id   AF-A0A4E0RUY3-F1
#
_cell.length_a   1.000
_cell.length_b   1.000
_cell.length_c   1.000
_cell.angle_alpha   90.00
_cell.angle_beta   90.00
_cell.angle_gamma   90.00
#
_symmetry.space_group_name_H-M   'P 1'
#
loop_
_entity.id
_entity.type
_entity.pdbx_description
1 polymer ?
#
loop_
_entity_poly.entity_id
_entity_poly.type
_entity_poly.pdbx_seq_one_letter_code
_entity_poly.pdbx_strand_id
1 'polypeptide(L)'
;MQVTDTHLSSFVDPKRATDLKGFFTDVGKVIKPILLINTGDLTDGLAKNRVKSEKQEGEWKSYNEVLTSLKVPNMTTVLDMRGNHDLFGVKRGDKSQDFFLLYGAQRNRNYSSYSLTVKKPFGNYGFVVVDMAPRQGSRYFYNYFGALSEEMVSHLNVLSTEVQGTNHSFWFGHYPTSMVFSPTFNLRRFLGTLKSLCSSFCQLQLQCSICAYHADRDDHSQRAYAYFCGHLHTLYRLVPRMYTAQPEGYLELELGDWQNERYYRIVAVDNDLVSFIDYQYHRSNGKPTSFLWPVILVTNPKNANFLLPGKEPVDRIAQSTSIRILVWSNTSIVNVSVWIDETYLGRANQTSKASNGTDNNPLYVLPWSPSKLVGASTLRVEATDQAGNKREVTQPISIDGVPLRQFSYLSQWSLRYQHAANMCIVFYASWIFIFAFLLIPLCFNDDCLINCRVKSSFCRGLYRFTRNPALSGPVIVLLLYELIGPAVMGFLIPGYFGAVFSFGIVIERTLVQDVQTYFYELLQLWAFFLFVILPGCGSADRPKAPKAKCALITPIGMIICTTLFNLLAAIFIVVTIAMPLGIVAVCLSPGRWLSVVISWYLAYRVPRLP
;
A
#
# COMPACT_ATOMS: atom_id res chain seq x y z
N MET A 1 -0.72 16.45 -12.04
CA MET A 1 -0.52 15.06 -12.49
C MET A 1 0.16 14.29 -11.38
N GLN A 2 -0.13 13.00 -11.23
CA GLN A 2 0.53 12.10 -10.30
C GLN A 2 1.19 10.95 -11.10
N VAL A 3 2.39 10.57 -10.69
CA VAL A 3 3.06 9.31 -11.03
C VAL A 3 3.48 8.65 -9.72
N THR A 4 3.77 7.35 -9.73
CA THR A 4 4.18 6.62 -8.54
C THR A 4 5.01 5.40 -8.92
N ASP A 5 5.79 4.88 -7.98
CA ASP A 5 6.46 3.58 -8.09
C ASP A 5 7.24 3.49 -9.41
N THR A 6 8.11 4.47 -9.63
CA THR A 6 8.88 4.55 -10.88
C THR A 6 9.92 3.46 -10.99
N HIS A 7 10.46 3.02 -9.84
CA HIS A 7 11.45 1.96 -9.72
C HIS A 7 12.49 2.04 -10.83
N LEU A 8 13.09 3.23 -11.02
CA LEU A 8 14.10 3.38 -12.05
C LEU A 8 15.22 2.39 -11.74
N SER A 9 15.49 1.50 -12.70
CA SER A 9 16.37 0.36 -12.48
C SER A 9 17.52 0.41 -13.46
N SER A 10 18.73 0.19 -12.96
CA SER A 10 19.91 0.04 -13.83
C SER A 10 19.96 -1.32 -14.53
N PHE A 11 19.17 -2.30 -14.07
CA PHE A 11 19.35 -3.71 -14.46
C PHE A 11 18.10 -4.40 -14.99
N VAL A 12 16.94 -4.23 -14.36
CA VAL A 12 15.74 -5.05 -14.63
C VAL A 12 14.99 -4.52 -15.85
N ASP A 13 14.78 -3.21 -15.90
CA ASP A 13 14.19 -2.53 -17.04
C ASP A 13 14.72 -1.09 -17.13
N PRO A 14 15.88 -0.88 -17.78
CA PRO A 14 16.44 0.45 -17.99
C PRO A 14 15.53 1.38 -18.81
N LYS A 15 14.53 0.83 -19.52
CA LYS A 15 13.60 1.64 -20.31
C LYS A 15 12.69 2.48 -19.42
N ARG A 16 12.46 2.11 -18.14
CA ARG A 16 11.65 2.90 -17.19
C ARG A 16 12.03 4.38 -17.16
N ALA A 17 13.34 4.68 -17.16
CA ALA A 17 13.83 6.07 -17.17
C ALA A 17 13.63 6.76 -18.53
N THR A 18 13.87 6.02 -19.62
CA THR A 18 13.69 6.52 -20.99
C THR A 18 12.22 6.79 -21.30
N ASP A 19 11.33 5.94 -20.82
CA ASP A 19 9.88 6.10 -20.90
C ASP A 19 9.45 7.29 -20.05
N LEU A 20 9.99 7.47 -18.84
CA LEU A 20 9.61 8.59 -17.98
C LEU A 20 10.02 9.93 -18.60
N LYS A 21 11.21 9.97 -19.21
CA LYS A 21 11.66 11.10 -20.03
C LYS A 21 10.75 11.32 -21.25
N GLY A 22 10.35 10.25 -21.91
CA GLY A 22 9.39 10.28 -23.01
C GLY A 22 8.05 10.86 -22.56
N PHE A 23 7.51 10.42 -21.43
CA PHE A 23 6.26 10.92 -20.86
C PHE A 23 6.26 12.42 -20.62
N PHE A 24 7.33 12.98 -20.06
CA PHE A 24 7.41 14.44 -19.91
C PHE A 24 7.48 15.17 -21.25
N THR A 25 8.13 14.58 -22.25
CA THR A 25 8.25 15.16 -23.60
C THR A 25 6.95 15.09 -24.38
N ASP A 26 6.27 13.95 -24.30
CA ASP A 26 5.08 13.64 -25.10
C ASP A 26 3.83 14.18 -24.40
N VAL A 27 3.59 13.76 -23.15
CA VAL A 27 2.37 14.09 -22.40
C VAL A 27 2.53 15.38 -21.62
N GLY A 28 3.63 15.49 -20.89
CA GLY A 28 3.88 16.60 -19.98
C GLY A 28 3.81 17.95 -20.70
N LYS A 29 4.53 18.13 -21.80
CA LYS A 29 4.58 19.39 -22.58
C LYS A 29 3.22 19.80 -23.16
N VAL A 30 2.35 18.84 -23.45
CA VAL A 30 1.01 19.09 -24.00
C VAL A 30 0.03 19.46 -22.89
N ILE A 31 0.03 18.73 -21.77
CA ILE A 31 -0.90 18.97 -20.65
C ILE A 31 -0.49 20.20 -19.83
N LYS A 32 0.81 20.46 -19.68
CA LYS A 32 1.38 21.55 -18.87
C LYS A 32 0.77 21.64 -17.46
N PRO A 33 0.91 20.60 -16.62
CA PRO A 33 0.26 20.58 -15.31
C PRO A 33 0.89 21.64 -14.39
N ILE A 34 0.08 22.23 -13.51
CA ILE A 34 0.60 23.16 -12.49
C ILE A 34 1.53 22.44 -11.51
N LEU A 35 1.15 21.24 -11.09
CA LEU A 35 1.92 20.36 -10.21
C LEU A 35 2.11 18.98 -10.84
N LEU A 36 3.30 18.43 -10.66
CA LEU A 36 3.61 17.02 -10.84
C LEU A 36 3.95 16.42 -9.48
N ILE A 37 3.32 15.33 -9.11
CA ILE A 37 3.54 14.67 -7.83
C ILE A 37 4.05 13.26 -8.09
N ASN A 38 5.16 12.88 -7.45
CA ASN A 38 5.67 11.51 -7.46
C ASN A 38 5.60 10.94 -6.05
N THR A 39 4.73 9.95 -5.83
CA THR A 39 4.43 9.35 -4.51
C THR A 39 5.43 8.29 -4.06
N GLY A 40 6.65 8.27 -4.59
CA GLY A 40 7.75 7.46 -4.04
C GLY A 40 8.09 6.24 -4.87
N ASP A 41 8.99 5.42 -4.30
CA ASP A 41 9.73 4.36 -4.99
C ASP A 41 10.33 4.88 -6.30
N LEU A 42 11.11 5.95 -6.15
CA LEU A 42 11.77 6.63 -7.24
C LEU A 42 12.77 5.69 -7.93
N THR A 43 13.48 4.91 -7.13
CA THR A 43 14.51 3.95 -7.55
C THR A 43 14.10 2.51 -7.23
N ASP A 44 14.69 1.54 -7.93
CA ASP A 44 14.41 0.11 -7.68
C ASP A 44 15.16 -0.37 -6.42
N GLY A 45 16.38 0.11 -6.19
CA GLY A 45 17.16 -0.18 -4.98
C GLY A 45 17.56 -1.65 -4.81
N LEU A 46 17.37 -2.46 -5.86
CA LEU A 46 17.69 -3.89 -5.88
C LEU A 46 19.00 -4.15 -6.64
N ALA A 47 19.74 -5.16 -6.19
CA ALA A 47 20.87 -5.67 -6.95
C ALA A 47 20.41 -6.35 -8.25
N LYS A 48 21.32 -6.52 -9.21
CA LYS A 48 21.05 -7.12 -10.54
C LYS A 48 20.31 -8.47 -10.48
N ASN A 49 20.60 -9.30 -9.48
CA ASN A 49 19.98 -10.61 -9.28
C ASN A 49 18.66 -10.57 -8.49
N ARG A 50 18.25 -9.39 -8.00
CA ARG A 50 17.01 -9.13 -7.26
C ARG A 50 16.81 -9.92 -5.97
N VAL A 51 17.88 -10.50 -5.41
CA VAL A 51 17.80 -11.25 -4.14
C VAL A 51 18.26 -10.44 -2.92
N LYS A 52 18.82 -9.25 -3.14
CA LYS A 52 19.22 -8.31 -2.09
C LYS A 52 19.01 -6.87 -2.55
N SER A 53 18.80 -5.97 -1.59
CA SER A 53 18.90 -4.53 -1.83
C SER A 53 20.34 -4.06 -1.82
N GLU A 54 20.64 -3.05 -2.62
CA GLU A 54 21.96 -2.42 -2.68
C GLU A 54 21.81 -0.94 -3.04
N LYS A 55 22.75 -0.12 -2.58
CA LYS A 55 22.76 1.32 -2.92
C LYS A 55 23.13 1.48 -4.40
N GLN A 56 22.15 1.87 -5.21
CA GLN A 56 22.34 2.09 -6.64
C GLN A 56 22.32 3.59 -6.97
N GLU A 57 23.45 4.28 -6.74
CA GLU A 57 23.56 5.73 -7.05
C GLU A 57 23.25 6.03 -8.52
N GLY A 58 23.53 5.10 -9.44
CA GLY A 58 23.19 5.21 -10.87
C GLY A 58 21.70 5.38 -11.14
N GLU A 59 20.83 4.75 -10.35
CA GLU A 59 19.37 4.88 -10.48
C GLU A 59 18.91 6.28 -10.06
N TRP A 60 19.49 6.80 -8.98
CA TRP A 60 19.26 8.17 -8.51
C TRP A 60 19.75 9.22 -9.49
N LYS A 61 20.94 9.03 -10.08
CA LYS A 61 21.47 9.86 -11.16
C LYS A 61 20.52 9.85 -12.36
N SER A 62 20.03 8.68 -12.76
CA SER A 62 19.05 8.54 -13.84
C SER A 62 17.76 9.31 -13.57
N TYR A 63 17.21 9.22 -12.35
CA TYR A 63 16.03 10.00 -11.95
C TYR A 63 16.29 11.51 -12.07
N ASN A 64 17.42 11.98 -11.53
CA ASN A 64 17.79 13.39 -11.59
C ASN A 64 18.01 13.87 -13.04
N GLU A 65 18.61 13.03 -13.89
CA GLU A 65 18.83 13.31 -15.31
C GLU A 65 17.50 13.45 -16.07
N VAL A 66 16.49 12.62 -15.76
CA VAL A 66 15.14 12.77 -16.34
C VAL A 66 14.58 14.16 -16.04
N LEU A 67 14.69 14.62 -14.78
CA LEU A 67 14.18 15.93 -14.36
C LEU A 67 14.98 17.10 -14.93
N THR A 68 16.31 17.01 -14.90
CA THR A 68 17.22 18.11 -15.26
C THR A 68 17.39 18.27 -16.77
N SER A 69 17.51 17.16 -17.53
CA SER A 69 17.74 17.21 -18.99
C SER A 69 16.56 17.82 -19.75
N LEU A 70 15.34 17.69 -19.22
CA LEU A 70 14.14 18.29 -19.80
C LEU A 70 13.76 19.62 -19.13
N LYS A 71 14.53 20.07 -18.13
CA LYS A 71 14.19 21.22 -17.28
C LYS A 71 12.74 21.12 -16.77
N VAL A 72 12.33 19.93 -16.31
CA VAL A 72 10.95 19.68 -15.82
C VAL A 72 10.50 20.71 -14.79
N PRO A 73 11.35 21.17 -13.84
CA PRO A 73 10.97 22.23 -12.90
C PRO A 73 10.58 23.58 -13.54
N ASN A 74 11.01 23.86 -14.77
CA ASN A 74 10.59 25.04 -15.52
C ASN A 74 9.20 24.87 -16.16
N MET A 75 8.74 23.62 -16.30
CA MET A 75 7.47 23.27 -16.91
C MET A 75 6.36 23.04 -15.88
N THR A 76 6.71 22.53 -14.70
CA THR A 76 5.77 22.22 -13.62
C THR A 76 6.49 22.20 -12.28
N THR A 77 5.77 22.47 -11.18
CA THR A 77 6.34 22.28 -9.85
C THR A 77 6.32 20.79 -9.51
N VAL A 78 7.48 20.20 -9.25
CA VAL A 78 7.63 18.78 -8.96
C VAL A 78 7.67 18.55 -7.46
N LEU A 79 6.72 17.80 -6.92
CA LEU A 79 6.66 17.37 -5.52
C LEU A 79 6.96 15.87 -5.48
N ASP A 80 8.13 15.48 -4.99
CA ASP A 80 8.49 14.08 -4.81
C ASP A 80 8.67 13.73 -3.34
N MET A 81 8.63 12.43 -3.07
CA MET A 81 8.89 11.84 -1.76
C MET A 81 9.58 10.49 -1.93
N ARG A 82 10.00 9.91 -0.81
CA ARG A 82 10.59 8.57 -0.77
C ARG A 82 9.50 7.51 -0.63
N GLY A 83 9.72 6.36 -1.24
CA GLY A 83 9.05 5.11 -0.87
C GLY A 83 9.96 4.19 -0.04
N ASN A 84 9.56 2.93 0.13
CA ASN A 84 10.36 1.96 0.87
C ASN A 84 11.63 1.55 0.11
N HIS A 85 11.60 1.45 -1.21
CA HIS A 85 12.76 1.08 -2.02
C HIS A 85 13.86 2.14 -1.98
N ASP A 86 13.47 3.41 -1.86
CA ASP A 86 14.37 4.55 -1.78
C ASP A 86 15.18 4.59 -0.47
N LEU A 87 14.84 3.75 0.51
CA LEU A 87 15.47 3.68 1.81
C LEU A 87 16.25 2.40 2.09
N PHE A 88 16.34 1.45 1.16
CA PHE A 88 16.97 0.17 1.49
C PHE A 88 18.43 0.32 1.96
N GLY A 89 18.70 -0.05 3.21
CA GLY A 89 20.04 0.06 3.79
C GLY A 89 20.51 1.51 3.98
N VAL A 90 19.59 2.46 4.08
CA VAL A 90 19.85 3.89 4.24
C VAL A 90 19.51 4.33 5.66
N LYS A 91 20.48 4.97 6.33
CA LYS A 91 20.22 5.77 7.53
C LYS A 91 19.85 7.18 7.09
N ARG A 92 18.59 7.59 7.32
CA ARG A 92 18.09 8.90 6.87
C ARG A 92 18.94 10.03 7.46
N GLY A 93 19.17 11.06 6.64
CA GLY A 93 19.91 12.26 7.06
C GLY A 93 21.43 12.15 6.96
N ASP A 94 21.98 10.93 6.82
CA ASP A 94 23.37 10.74 6.43
C ASP A 94 23.51 10.96 4.93
N LYS A 95 23.98 12.16 4.52
CA LYS A 95 24.14 12.53 3.10
C LYS A 95 25.07 11.61 2.30
N SER A 96 25.93 10.83 2.97
CA SER A 96 26.76 9.83 2.29
C SER A 96 25.96 8.60 1.85
N GLN A 97 24.73 8.45 2.36
CA GLN A 97 23.86 7.28 2.16
C GLN A 97 22.47 7.63 1.63
N ASP A 98 21.93 8.79 2.01
CA ASP A 98 20.58 9.26 1.67
C ASP A 98 20.60 10.04 0.35
N PHE A 99 20.58 9.30 -0.76
CA PHE A 99 20.67 9.87 -2.11
C PHE A 99 19.46 10.71 -2.52
N PHE A 100 18.32 10.57 -1.84
CA PHE A 100 17.18 11.48 -2.02
C PHE A 100 17.58 12.95 -1.78
N LEU A 101 18.45 13.20 -0.79
CA LEU A 101 18.95 14.54 -0.48
C LEU A 101 19.81 15.16 -1.57
N LEU A 102 20.41 14.33 -2.43
CA LEU A 102 21.28 14.76 -3.51
C LEU A 102 20.53 14.87 -4.84
N TYR A 103 19.66 13.89 -5.13
CA TYR A 103 19.12 13.66 -6.47
C TYR A 103 17.61 13.88 -6.61
N GLY A 104 16.85 13.90 -5.51
CA GLY A 104 15.42 14.19 -5.53
C GLY A 104 15.10 15.57 -6.14
N ALA A 105 13.84 15.81 -6.46
CA ALA A 105 13.35 17.11 -6.88
C ALA A 105 13.33 18.09 -5.69
N GLN A 106 12.88 17.64 -4.52
CA GLN A 106 12.83 18.45 -3.30
C GLN A 106 14.18 18.57 -2.58
N ARG A 107 15.00 17.51 -2.60
CA ARG A 107 16.35 17.49 -1.99
C ARG A 107 16.32 17.91 -0.51
N ASN A 108 17.32 18.69 -0.08
CA ASN A 108 17.41 19.28 1.26
C ASN A 108 16.34 20.35 1.56
N ARG A 109 15.53 20.82 0.59
CA ARG A 109 14.50 21.84 0.88
C ARG A 109 13.40 21.28 1.76
N ASN A 110 12.97 20.05 1.46
CA ASN A 110 11.95 19.33 2.19
C ASN A 110 12.42 17.91 2.48
N TYR A 111 13.16 17.75 3.59
CA TYR A 111 13.73 16.48 4.02
C TYR A 111 12.72 15.50 4.63
N SER A 112 11.51 15.94 4.95
CA SER A 112 10.46 15.15 5.59
C SER A 112 9.13 15.45 4.92
N SER A 113 8.02 15.29 5.64
CA SER A 113 6.70 15.80 5.24
C SER A 113 6.76 17.32 5.01
N TYR A 114 5.95 17.84 4.08
CA TYR A 114 5.90 19.27 3.76
C TYR A 114 4.55 19.65 3.15
N SER A 115 4.23 20.94 3.14
CA SER A 115 3.02 21.46 2.50
C SER A 115 3.34 22.48 1.40
N LEU A 116 2.38 22.67 0.50
CA LEU A 116 2.37 23.74 -0.50
C LEU A 116 0.92 24.22 -0.69
N THR A 117 0.71 25.54 -0.70
CA THR A 117 -0.59 26.12 -1.05
C THR A 117 -0.54 26.80 -2.41
N VAL A 118 -1.37 26.34 -3.34
CA VAL A 118 -1.54 26.96 -4.66
C VAL A 118 -2.70 27.95 -4.60
N LYS A 119 -2.38 29.24 -4.74
CA LYS A 119 -3.38 30.32 -4.80
C LYS A 119 -3.82 30.57 -6.23
N LYS A 120 -5.14 30.66 -6.46
CA LYS A 120 -5.77 31.03 -7.72
C LYS A 120 -6.77 32.17 -7.50
N PRO A 121 -7.14 32.94 -8.53
CA PRO A 121 -8.14 34.01 -8.39
C PRO A 121 -9.49 33.55 -7.85
N PHE A 122 -9.79 32.26 -7.98
CA PHE A 122 -11.07 31.64 -7.60
C PHE A 122 -10.98 30.73 -6.36
N GLY A 123 -9.81 30.59 -5.72
CA GLY A 123 -9.67 29.74 -4.55
C GLY A 123 -8.22 29.33 -4.22
N ASN A 124 -8.03 28.75 -3.05
CA ASN A 124 -6.74 28.27 -2.55
C ASN A 124 -6.79 26.76 -2.38
N TYR A 125 -5.72 26.06 -2.78
CA TYR A 125 -5.66 24.60 -2.72
C TYR A 125 -4.39 24.15 -2.00
N GLY A 126 -4.57 23.39 -0.92
CA GLY A 126 -3.48 22.86 -0.10
C GLY A 126 -3.00 21.50 -0.61
N PHE A 127 -1.70 21.26 -0.54
CA PHE A 127 -1.07 20.00 -0.90
C PHE A 127 -0.15 19.61 0.24
N VAL A 128 -0.32 18.41 0.81
CA VAL A 128 0.49 17.92 1.92
C VAL A 128 1.12 16.59 1.54
N VAL A 129 2.44 16.52 1.60
CA VAL A 129 3.23 15.30 1.42
C VAL A 129 3.54 14.71 2.79
N VAL A 130 3.20 13.43 2.97
CA VAL A 130 3.39 12.67 4.20
C VAL A 130 4.46 11.61 3.99
N ASP A 131 5.64 11.88 4.51
CA ASP A 131 6.79 10.99 4.44
C ASP A 131 6.76 10.00 5.63
N MET A 132 6.24 8.80 5.38
CA MET A 132 6.12 7.73 6.39
C MET A 132 7.29 6.75 6.34
N ALA A 133 8.36 7.11 5.64
CA ALA A 133 9.51 6.26 5.44
C ALA A 133 10.35 6.23 6.75
N PRO A 134 10.72 5.05 7.29
CA PRO A 134 11.35 4.97 8.60
C PRO A 134 12.71 5.68 8.65
N ARG A 135 13.12 6.15 9.84
CA ARG A 135 14.46 6.78 10.05
C ARG A 135 15.62 5.88 9.62
N GLN A 136 15.45 4.57 9.80
CA GLN A 136 16.41 3.57 9.35
C GLN A 136 15.69 2.63 8.40
N GLY A 137 16.05 2.68 7.11
CA GLY A 137 15.52 1.76 6.13
C GLY A 137 16.27 0.44 6.20
N SER A 138 15.56 -0.59 6.65
CA SER A 138 16.01 -1.96 6.62
C SER A 138 16.23 -2.43 5.17
N ARG A 139 16.96 -3.54 5.01
CA ARG A 139 17.18 -4.16 3.71
C ARG A 139 15.89 -4.79 3.17
N TYR A 140 15.93 -5.12 1.88
CA TYR A 140 14.91 -5.90 1.19
C TYR A 140 14.39 -7.06 2.06
N PHE A 141 13.06 -7.26 2.06
CA PHE A 141 12.24 -8.13 2.92
C PHE A 141 11.81 -7.58 4.29
N TYR A 142 12.34 -6.47 4.77
CA TYR A 142 12.00 -5.97 6.11
C TYR A 142 11.55 -4.50 6.13
N ASN A 143 11.09 -3.97 4.99
CA ASN A 143 10.73 -2.56 4.79
C ASN A 143 9.48 -2.48 3.88
N TYR A 144 8.33 -2.98 4.35
CA TYR A 144 7.08 -2.98 3.56
C TYR A 144 5.99 -2.11 4.17
N PHE A 145 6.04 -1.84 5.48
CA PHE A 145 5.03 -1.05 6.16
C PHE A 145 5.56 0.34 6.50
N GLY A 146 4.73 1.36 6.28
CA GLY A 146 5.02 2.72 6.73
C GLY A 146 4.82 2.84 8.24
N ALA A 147 5.56 3.75 8.88
CA ALA A 147 5.42 4.02 10.30
C ALA A 147 5.39 5.53 10.59
N LEU A 148 4.59 5.92 11.57
CA LEU A 148 4.51 7.30 12.04
C LEU A 148 5.08 7.40 13.45
N SER A 149 6.18 8.14 13.61
CA SER A 149 6.71 8.50 14.93
C SER A 149 5.88 9.61 15.57
N GLU A 150 5.98 9.76 16.89
CA GLU A 150 5.32 10.86 17.62
C GLU A 150 5.76 12.24 17.10
N GLU A 151 7.04 12.40 16.78
CA GLU A 151 7.58 13.60 16.15
C GLU A 151 6.92 13.88 14.79
N MET A 152 6.76 12.85 13.95
CA MET A 152 6.07 12.98 12.66
C MET A 152 4.60 13.36 12.87
N VAL A 153 3.92 12.77 13.85
CA VAL A 153 2.53 13.14 14.19
C VAL A 153 2.44 14.61 14.61
N SER A 154 3.36 15.08 15.44
CA SER A 154 3.43 16.51 15.81
C SER A 154 3.63 17.40 14.58
N HIS A 155 4.51 16.99 13.65
CA HIS A 155 4.75 17.74 12.42
C HIS A 155 3.51 17.76 11.51
N LEU A 156 2.80 16.65 11.38
CA LEU A 156 1.57 16.58 10.58
C LEU A 156 0.47 17.50 11.11
N ASN A 157 0.38 17.69 12.43
CA ASN A 157 -0.54 18.68 13.00
C ASN A 157 -0.20 20.09 12.52
N VAL A 158 1.09 20.46 12.50
CA VAL A 158 1.53 21.77 11.98
C VAL A 158 1.16 21.90 10.49
N LEU A 159 1.50 20.92 9.66
CA LEU A 159 1.16 20.95 8.22
C LEU A 159 -0.35 21.03 7.99
N SER A 160 -1.16 20.40 8.84
CA SER A 160 -2.62 20.51 8.78
C SER A 160 -3.11 21.92 9.06
N THR A 161 -2.44 22.70 9.92
CA THR A 161 -2.80 24.10 10.17
C THR A 161 -2.40 25.01 9.00
N GLU A 162 -1.32 24.69 8.29
CA GLU A 162 -0.85 25.48 7.13
C GLU A 162 -1.80 25.43 5.93
N VAL A 163 -2.52 24.30 5.77
CA VAL A 163 -3.52 24.12 4.71
C VAL A 163 -4.95 24.37 5.19
N GLN A 164 -5.12 24.79 6.43
CA GLN A 164 -6.43 25.14 6.99
C GLN A 164 -7.05 26.31 6.21
N GLY A 165 -8.34 26.22 5.92
CA GLY A 165 -9.07 27.25 5.17
C GLY A 165 -8.84 27.25 3.65
N THR A 166 -8.12 26.27 3.11
CA THR A 166 -8.09 26.01 1.67
C THR A 166 -9.44 25.46 1.19
N ASN A 167 -9.82 25.72 -0.07
CA ASN A 167 -11.03 25.18 -0.68
C ASN A 167 -11.00 23.64 -0.66
N HIS A 168 -9.84 23.07 -1.04
CA HIS A 168 -9.53 21.66 -0.90
C HIS A 168 -8.08 21.49 -0.47
N SER A 169 -7.86 20.44 0.31
CA SER A 169 -6.55 19.94 0.70
C SER A 169 -6.34 18.53 0.16
N PHE A 170 -5.25 18.33 -0.56
CA PHE A 170 -4.88 17.05 -1.13
C PHE A 170 -3.67 16.49 -0.38
N TRP A 171 -3.78 15.26 0.08
CA TRP A 171 -2.73 14.60 0.84
C TRP A 171 -2.10 13.49 0.01
N PHE A 172 -0.80 13.31 0.17
CA PHE A 172 -0.01 12.38 -0.61
C PHE A 172 0.89 11.60 0.33
N GLY A 173 1.00 10.30 0.13
CA GLY A 173 2.01 9.49 0.80
C GLY A 173 2.35 8.30 -0.06
N HIS A 174 3.46 7.63 0.24
CA HIS A 174 3.82 6.43 -0.50
C HIS A 174 2.90 5.27 -0.13
N TYR A 175 2.79 4.96 1.17
CA TYR A 175 1.99 3.83 1.65
C TYR A 175 0.49 4.18 1.69
N PRO A 176 -0.39 3.25 1.30
CA PRO A 176 -1.81 3.35 1.61
C PRO A 176 -2.01 3.29 3.12
N THR A 177 -3.08 3.91 3.61
CA THR A 177 -3.32 4.00 5.05
C THR A 177 -3.51 2.64 5.73
N SER A 178 -3.88 1.60 4.96
CA SER A 178 -3.97 0.20 5.40
C SER A 178 -2.62 -0.46 5.70
N MET A 179 -1.54 0.05 5.08
CA MET A 179 -0.16 -0.41 5.23
C MET A 179 0.67 0.48 6.16
N VAL A 180 0.02 1.33 6.93
CA VAL A 180 0.67 2.19 7.93
C VAL A 180 0.44 1.62 9.32
N PHE A 181 1.53 1.36 10.04
CA PHE A 181 1.46 0.99 11.46
C PHE A 181 1.72 2.21 12.34
N SER A 182 0.82 2.42 13.30
CA SER A 182 0.93 3.51 14.28
C SER A 182 0.10 3.14 15.51
N PRO A 183 0.73 2.78 16.65
CA PRO A 183 0.02 2.33 17.85
C PRO A 183 -0.85 3.41 18.50
N THR A 184 -0.38 4.66 18.47
CA THR A 184 -0.96 5.77 19.24
C THR A 184 -1.69 6.79 18.37
N PHE A 185 -1.64 6.65 17.04
CA PHE A 185 -2.22 7.61 16.11
C PHE A 185 -2.93 6.94 14.94
N ASN A 186 -4.17 7.36 14.68
CA ASN A 186 -4.97 6.87 13.57
C ASN A 186 -4.94 7.89 12.41
N LEU A 187 -4.16 7.56 11.37
CA LEU A 187 -3.99 8.42 10.20
C LEU A 187 -5.29 8.67 9.45
N ARG A 188 -6.18 7.67 9.29
CA ARG A 188 -7.44 7.85 8.56
C ARG A 188 -8.38 8.82 9.27
N ARG A 189 -8.49 8.68 10.60
CA ARG A 189 -9.24 9.61 11.44
C ARG A 189 -8.64 11.01 11.42
N PHE A 190 -7.31 11.11 11.35
CA PHE A 190 -6.64 12.39 11.21
C PHE A 190 -6.95 13.07 9.86
N LEU A 191 -6.89 12.34 8.74
CA LEU A 191 -7.17 12.87 7.40
C LEU A 191 -8.65 13.23 7.19
N GLY A 192 -9.56 12.47 7.80
CA GLY A 192 -11.00 12.68 7.66
C GLY A 192 -11.63 13.56 8.74
N THR A 193 -12.95 13.55 8.78
CA THR A 193 -13.78 14.24 9.78
C THR A 193 -14.82 13.28 10.35
N LEU A 194 -15.01 13.23 11.68
CA LEU A 194 -15.94 12.30 12.36
C LEU A 194 -17.42 12.47 12.01
N LYS A 195 -17.81 13.52 11.26
CA LYS A 195 -19.22 13.77 10.91
C LYS A 195 -19.88 12.64 10.11
N SER A 196 -19.10 11.74 9.48
CA SER A 196 -19.64 10.68 8.61
C SER A 196 -20.23 9.46 9.34
N LEU A 197 -20.02 9.26 10.64
CA LEU A 197 -20.67 8.15 11.36
C LEU A 197 -22.16 8.45 11.63
N CYS A 198 -22.53 9.73 11.72
CA CYS A 198 -23.93 10.10 11.96
C CYS A 198 -24.79 9.94 10.68
N SER A 199 -24.22 9.97 9.46
CA SER A 199 -25.01 9.78 8.23
C SER A 199 -25.49 8.34 8.00
N SER A 200 -24.78 7.33 8.51
CA SER A 200 -25.23 5.93 8.43
C SER A 200 -26.33 5.60 9.45
N PHE A 201 -26.38 6.31 10.58
CA PHE A 201 -27.45 6.17 11.57
C PHE A 201 -28.65 7.11 11.30
N CYS A 202 -28.46 8.21 10.58
CA CYS A 202 -29.55 9.15 10.25
C CYS A 202 -30.55 8.65 9.20
N GLN A 203 -30.34 7.47 8.60
CA GLN A 203 -31.39 6.80 7.81
C GLN A 203 -32.58 6.33 8.66
N LEU A 204 -32.47 6.34 10.00
CA LEU A 204 -33.52 5.90 10.93
C LEU A 204 -34.31 7.04 11.59
N GLN A 205 -34.19 8.31 11.14
CA GLN A 205 -34.97 9.45 11.66
C GLN A 205 -34.93 9.67 13.19
N LEU A 206 -34.03 8.99 13.91
CA LEU A 206 -33.80 9.22 15.33
C LEU A 206 -32.77 10.32 15.48
N GLN A 207 -33.27 11.50 15.81
CA GLN A 207 -32.49 12.69 16.16
C GLN A 207 -31.69 12.39 17.44
N CYS A 208 -30.47 11.87 17.28
CA CYS A 208 -29.63 11.49 18.41
C CYS A 208 -28.97 12.74 19.01
N SER A 209 -29.36 13.10 20.23
CA SER A 209 -28.82 14.23 21.00
C SER A 209 -27.30 14.15 21.23
N ILE A 210 -26.69 12.97 21.06
CA ILE A 210 -25.23 12.76 21.14
C ILE A 210 -24.51 13.30 19.89
N CYS A 211 -25.13 13.25 18.70
CA CYS A 211 -24.53 13.82 17.48
C CYS A 211 -24.49 15.36 17.53
N ALA A 212 -25.43 16.00 18.23
CA ALA A 212 -25.45 17.45 18.40
C ALA A 212 -24.38 17.93 19.41
N TYR A 213 -24.11 17.14 20.46
CA TYR A 213 -23.17 17.52 21.52
C TYR A 213 -21.68 17.48 21.08
N HIS A 214 -21.34 16.69 20.05
CA HIS A 214 -19.99 16.65 19.46
C HIS A 214 -19.81 17.50 18.20
N ALA A 215 -20.88 18.06 17.64
CA ALA A 215 -20.78 18.92 16.46
C ALA A 215 -20.16 20.30 16.76
N ASP A 216 -20.12 20.70 18.03
CA ASP A 216 -19.83 22.07 18.47
C ASP A 216 -18.42 22.25 19.08
N ARG A 217 -17.57 21.22 19.05
CA ARG A 217 -16.18 21.29 19.62
C ARG A 217 -15.03 20.96 18.67
N ASP A 218 -15.31 20.60 17.42
CA ASP A 218 -14.28 20.46 16.38
C ASP A 218 -14.59 21.41 15.22
N ASP A 219 -14.30 22.71 15.41
CA ASP A 219 -14.25 23.73 14.36
C ASP A 219 -12.96 23.57 13.50
N HIS A 220 -12.67 22.33 13.13
CA HIS A 220 -11.51 21.95 12.32
C HIS A 220 -12.01 21.42 10.98
N SER A 221 -12.28 22.39 10.10
CA SER A 221 -12.52 22.27 8.66
C SER A 221 -11.88 21.03 8.01
N GLN A 222 -12.66 20.36 7.15
CA GLN A 222 -12.29 19.30 6.19
C GLN A 222 -10.78 19.14 5.93
N ARG A 223 -10.11 18.23 6.65
CA ARG A 223 -8.64 18.12 6.59
C ARG A 223 -8.09 17.59 5.28
N ALA A 224 -8.69 16.58 4.67
CA ALA A 224 -8.28 16.05 3.36
C ALA A 224 -9.49 15.83 2.44
N TYR A 225 -9.45 16.33 1.22
CA TYR A 225 -10.38 15.95 0.16
C TYR A 225 -10.09 14.51 -0.33
N ALA A 226 -8.81 14.25 -0.64
CA ALA A 226 -8.33 12.96 -1.08
C ALA A 226 -6.92 12.69 -0.53
N TYR A 227 -6.62 11.41 -0.34
CA TYR A 227 -5.30 10.85 -0.06
C TYR A 227 -4.85 10.02 -1.28
N PHE A 228 -3.76 10.45 -1.91
CA PHE A 228 -3.18 9.81 -3.09
C PHE A 228 -1.95 9.00 -2.67
N CYS A 229 -1.90 7.73 -3.08
CA CYS A 229 -0.83 6.81 -2.71
C CYS A 229 -0.32 5.94 -3.88
N GLY A 230 0.76 5.20 -3.60
CA GLY A 230 1.34 4.13 -4.41
C GLY A 230 1.68 2.93 -3.53
N HIS A 231 2.76 2.20 -3.82
CA HIS A 231 3.27 1.04 -3.06
C HIS A 231 2.59 -0.32 -3.33
N LEU A 232 1.26 -0.39 -3.47
CA LEU A 232 0.56 -1.64 -3.81
C LEU A 232 0.43 -1.88 -5.32
N HIS A 233 0.78 -0.87 -6.12
CA HIS A 233 0.81 -0.96 -7.57
C HIS A 233 -0.60 -1.31 -8.09
N THR A 234 -0.72 -2.39 -8.86
CA THR A 234 -1.99 -2.94 -9.34
C THR A 234 -2.33 -4.29 -8.70
N LEU A 235 -1.65 -4.66 -7.60
CA LEU A 235 -1.62 -6.02 -7.04
C LEU A 235 -1.42 -7.08 -8.13
N TYR A 236 -0.33 -6.96 -8.88
CA TYR A 236 -0.03 -7.82 -10.03
C TYR A 236 -1.18 -7.84 -11.06
N ARG A 237 -1.71 -6.66 -11.42
CA ARG A 237 -2.85 -6.44 -12.35
C ARG A 237 -4.20 -6.97 -11.88
N LEU A 238 -4.34 -7.46 -10.65
CA LEU A 238 -5.63 -7.91 -10.10
C LEU A 238 -6.56 -6.76 -9.75
N VAL A 239 -6.00 -5.60 -9.36
CA VAL A 239 -6.75 -4.41 -8.95
C VAL A 239 -6.14 -3.15 -9.58
N PRO A 240 -6.24 -2.96 -10.91
CA PRO A 240 -5.62 -1.83 -11.59
C PRO A 240 -6.23 -0.46 -11.23
N ARG A 241 -7.46 -0.45 -10.70
CA ARG A 241 -8.16 0.74 -10.21
C ARG A 241 -8.45 0.57 -8.72
N MET A 242 -7.43 0.80 -7.90
CA MET A 242 -7.53 0.62 -6.46
C MET A 242 -7.96 1.93 -5.79
N TYR A 243 -9.28 2.17 -5.78
CA TYR A 243 -9.89 3.34 -5.18
C TYR A 243 -10.87 2.95 -4.08
N THR A 244 -11.01 3.82 -3.09
CA THR A 244 -12.09 3.73 -2.12
C THR A 244 -12.49 5.10 -1.60
N ALA A 245 -13.69 5.19 -1.02
CA ALA A 245 -14.05 6.30 -0.14
C ALA A 245 -13.89 5.81 1.30
N GLN A 246 -13.06 6.47 2.10
CA GLN A 246 -12.89 6.10 3.49
C GLN A 246 -14.13 6.48 4.32
N PRO A 247 -14.49 5.70 5.35
CA PRO A 247 -15.60 6.03 6.25
C PRO A 247 -15.46 7.41 6.90
N GLU A 248 -14.25 7.95 7.01
CA GLU A 248 -13.97 9.28 7.56
C GLU A 248 -14.20 10.42 6.55
N GLY A 249 -14.70 10.10 5.35
CA GLY A 249 -15.27 11.05 4.40
C GLY A 249 -14.28 11.67 3.42
N TYR A 250 -13.24 10.95 3.00
CA TYR A 250 -12.31 11.38 1.94
C TYR A 250 -12.07 10.24 0.94
N LEU A 251 -11.55 10.56 -0.25
CA LEU A 251 -11.16 9.54 -1.24
C LEU A 251 -9.75 9.04 -0.97
N GLU A 252 -9.54 7.73 -0.97
CA GLU A 252 -8.21 7.13 -0.95
C GLU A 252 -7.95 6.45 -2.30
N LEU A 253 -6.92 6.94 -3.00
CA LEU A 253 -6.70 6.68 -4.41
C LEU A 253 -5.27 6.19 -4.63
N GLU A 254 -5.10 4.89 -4.56
CA GLU A 254 -3.88 4.21 -5.01
C GLU A 254 -3.77 4.34 -6.53
N LEU A 255 -2.61 4.76 -7.03
CA LEU A 255 -2.32 4.82 -8.46
C LEU A 255 -1.56 3.54 -8.86
N GLY A 256 -1.93 2.95 -10.00
CA GLY A 256 -1.13 1.88 -10.59
C GLY A 256 0.32 2.34 -10.82
N ASP A 257 1.24 1.39 -10.84
CA ASP A 257 2.66 1.71 -10.86
C ASP A 257 3.16 2.19 -12.23
N TRP A 258 4.21 3.00 -12.18
CA TRP A 258 5.00 3.26 -13.36
C TRP A 258 5.88 2.05 -13.74
N GLN A 259 6.39 1.29 -12.77
CA GLN A 259 7.35 0.18 -12.93
C GLN A 259 7.03 -0.84 -14.03
N ASN A 260 5.77 -1.23 -14.18
CA ASN A 260 5.31 -2.28 -15.09
C ASN A 260 4.36 -1.72 -16.15
N GLU A 261 3.37 -0.93 -15.72
CA GLU A 261 2.26 -0.50 -16.58
C GLU A 261 2.29 0.99 -16.97
N ARG A 262 3.29 1.74 -16.47
CA ARG A 262 3.53 3.16 -16.81
C ARG A 262 2.29 4.02 -16.57
N TYR A 263 1.57 3.78 -15.48
CA TYR A 263 0.39 4.55 -15.13
C TYR A 263 0.76 5.99 -14.73
N TYR A 264 -0.14 6.91 -15.05
CA TYR A 264 -0.14 8.27 -14.54
C TYR A 264 -1.58 8.75 -14.36
N ARG A 265 -1.78 9.72 -13.45
CA ARG A 265 -3.08 10.31 -13.15
C ARG A 265 -3.11 11.78 -13.47
N ILE A 266 -4.21 12.22 -14.04
CA ILE A 266 -4.56 13.64 -14.21
C ILE A 266 -5.64 13.97 -13.21
N VAL A 267 -5.48 15.09 -12.50
CA VAL A 267 -6.47 15.62 -11.57
C VAL A 267 -6.77 17.05 -12.01
N ALA A 268 -8.04 17.41 -12.09
CA ALA A 268 -8.51 18.74 -12.41
C ALA A 268 -9.53 19.21 -11.37
N VAL A 269 -9.45 20.49 -11.01
CA VAL A 269 -10.44 21.16 -10.17
C VAL A 269 -11.19 22.16 -11.04
N ASP A 270 -12.51 21.99 -11.13
CA ASP A 270 -13.40 22.79 -11.95
C ASP A 270 -14.56 23.30 -11.08
N ASN A 271 -14.54 24.60 -10.77
CA ASN A 271 -15.51 25.21 -9.84
C ASN A 271 -15.63 24.40 -8.53
N ASP A 272 -14.48 24.10 -7.92
CA ASP A 272 -14.32 23.26 -6.72
C ASP A 272 -14.83 21.81 -6.85
N LEU A 273 -15.25 21.33 -8.02
CA LEU A 273 -15.45 19.89 -8.26
C LEU A 273 -14.12 19.27 -8.67
N VAL A 274 -13.73 18.15 -8.04
CA VAL A 274 -12.45 17.50 -8.33
C VAL A 274 -12.66 16.22 -9.15
N SER A 275 -12.23 16.24 -10.40
CA SER A 275 -12.27 15.08 -11.30
C SER A 275 -10.87 14.55 -11.58
N PHE A 276 -10.74 13.24 -11.76
CA PHE A 276 -9.47 12.62 -12.10
C PHE A 276 -9.66 11.44 -13.06
N ILE A 277 -8.57 11.09 -13.76
CA ILE A 277 -8.51 9.92 -14.62
C ILE A 277 -7.09 9.36 -14.67
N ASP A 278 -7.01 8.04 -14.79
CA ASP A 278 -5.75 7.30 -14.86
C ASP A 278 -5.56 6.77 -16.28
N TYR A 279 -4.36 6.94 -16.81
CA TYR A 279 -3.95 6.49 -18.15
C TYR A 279 -2.61 5.76 -18.08
N GLN A 280 -2.36 4.91 -19.07
CA GLN A 280 -1.07 4.24 -19.24
C GLN A 280 -0.25 4.94 -20.32
N TYR A 281 1.05 5.10 -20.07
CA TYR A 281 2.01 5.63 -21.05
C TYR A 281 2.78 4.48 -21.71
N HIS A 282 2.54 4.23 -22.99
CA HIS A 282 3.24 3.19 -23.73
C HIS A 282 4.01 3.77 -24.91
N ARG A 283 5.21 3.24 -25.16
CA ARG A 283 5.99 3.49 -26.39
C ARG A 283 6.18 2.21 -27.18
N SER A 284 6.15 2.34 -28.51
CA SER A 284 6.56 1.30 -29.44
C SER A 284 7.73 1.80 -30.28
N ASN A 285 8.83 1.05 -30.34
CA ASN A 285 10.04 1.40 -31.10
C ASN A 285 10.55 2.83 -30.86
N GLY A 286 10.51 3.29 -29.60
CA GLY A 286 10.95 4.63 -29.23
C GLY A 286 10.04 5.76 -29.71
N LYS A 287 8.81 5.47 -30.15
CA LYS A 287 7.79 6.48 -30.50
C LYS A 287 6.54 6.32 -29.63
N PRO A 288 5.81 7.42 -29.35
CA PRO A 288 4.49 7.34 -28.72
C PRO A 288 3.57 6.40 -29.51
N THR A 289 2.81 5.56 -28.82
CA THR A 289 1.78 4.74 -29.49
C THR A 289 0.59 5.62 -29.91
N SER A 290 -0.16 5.22 -30.94
CA SER A 290 -1.42 5.87 -31.33
C SER A 290 -2.42 5.91 -30.18
N PHE A 291 -2.36 4.92 -29.28
CA PHE A 291 -3.18 4.86 -28.08
C PHE A 291 -2.81 5.89 -27.02
N LEU A 292 -1.80 6.75 -27.19
CA LEU A 292 -1.47 7.80 -26.21
C LEU A 292 -2.44 9.00 -26.29
N TRP A 293 -3.03 9.25 -27.45
CA TRP A 293 -3.90 10.39 -27.72
C TRP A 293 -5.25 9.95 -28.31
N PRO A 294 -6.30 10.79 -28.19
CA PRO A 294 -6.43 11.94 -27.31
C PRO A 294 -6.58 11.54 -25.83
N VAL A 295 -6.18 12.42 -24.90
CA VAL A 295 -6.43 12.28 -23.46
C VAL A 295 -7.70 13.06 -23.11
N ILE A 296 -8.66 12.42 -22.42
CA ILE A 296 -9.99 12.99 -22.14
C ILE A 296 -10.24 12.96 -20.63
N LEU A 297 -10.62 14.09 -20.03
CA LEU A 297 -11.09 14.17 -18.65
C LEU A 297 -12.39 14.97 -18.59
N VAL A 298 -13.49 14.30 -18.26
CA VAL A 298 -14.76 14.98 -17.99
C VAL A 298 -14.70 15.63 -16.62
N THR A 299 -14.88 16.95 -16.56
CA THR A 299 -14.86 17.73 -15.32
C THR A 299 -16.27 17.99 -14.80
N ASN A 300 -17.24 18.19 -15.69
CA ASN A 300 -18.64 18.33 -15.34
C ASN A 300 -19.56 17.70 -16.40
N PRO A 301 -20.56 16.88 -16.02
CA PRO A 301 -20.75 16.29 -14.70
C PRO A 301 -19.59 15.36 -14.34
N LYS A 302 -19.12 15.45 -13.10
CA LYS A 302 -18.08 14.57 -12.56
C LYS A 302 -18.60 13.13 -12.43
N ASN A 303 -17.67 12.16 -12.44
CA ASN A 303 -17.99 10.76 -12.22
C ASN A 303 -18.65 10.53 -10.84
N ALA A 304 -19.87 9.99 -10.86
CA ALA A 304 -20.74 9.81 -9.71
C ALA A 304 -20.17 8.87 -8.63
N ASN A 305 -19.20 8.02 -8.96
CA ASN A 305 -18.54 7.16 -7.97
C ASN A 305 -17.69 7.94 -6.96
N PHE A 306 -17.27 9.16 -7.32
CA PHE A 306 -16.31 9.94 -6.54
C PHE A 306 -16.91 11.21 -5.94
N LEU A 307 -18.25 11.36 -5.92
CA LEU A 307 -18.91 12.52 -5.33
C LEU A 307 -18.70 12.57 -3.81
N LEU A 308 -18.41 13.77 -3.29
CA LEU A 308 -18.29 14.03 -1.85
C LEU A 308 -19.15 15.24 -1.44
N PRO A 309 -20.48 15.10 -1.25
CA PRO A 309 -21.38 16.25 -0.97
C PRO A 309 -21.00 17.11 0.24
N GLY A 310 -20.35 16.50 1.24
CA GLY A 310 -19.86 17.20 2.42
C GLY A 310 -18.49 17.84 2.25
N LYS A 311 -17.84 17.72 1.09
CA LYS A 311 -16.50 18.27 0.79
C LYS A 311 -16.39 19.03 -0.53
N GLU A 312 -17.32 18.85 -1.47
CA GLU A 312 -17.36 19.61 -2.71
C GLU A 312 -18.79 20.07 -3.02
N PRO A 313 -18.97 21.18 -3.75
CA PRO A 313 -20.28 21.75 -4.04
C PRO A 313 -21.00 20.97 -5.16
N VAL A 314 -21.44 19.74 -4.85
CA VAL A 314 -22.07 18.81 -5.81
C VAL A 314 -23.32 19.39 -6.48
N ASP A 315 -24.05 20.29 -5.80
CA ASP A 315 -25.25 20.94 -6.33
C ASP A 315 -24.95 21.79 -7.58
N ARG A 316 -23.69 22.21 -7.77
CA ARG A 316 -23.24 22.92 -8.99
C ARG A 316 -23.39 22.06 -10.25
N ILE A 317 -23.45 20.74 -10.13
CA ILE A 317 -23.69 19.84 -11.26
C ILE A 317 -25.14 20.03 -11.76
N ALA A 318 -26.11 20.04 -10.87
CA ALA A 318 -27.53 20.23 -11.20
C ALA A 318 -27.84 21.66 -11.71
N GLN A 319 -27.05 22.65 -11.29
CA GLN A 319 -27.19 24.05 -11.69
C GLN A 319 -26.37 24.41 -12.95
N SER A 320 -25.58 23.47 -13.46
CA SER A 320 -24.66 23.74 -14.56
C SER A 320 -25.39 23.84 -15.90
N THR A 321 -24.97 24.79 -16.74
CA THR A 321 -25.51 24.97 -18.11
C THR A 321 -24.74 24.20 -19.16
N SER A 322 -23.68 23.47 -18.77
CA SER A 322 -22.73 22.91 -19.72
C SER A 322 -22.00 21.66 -19.21
N ILE A 323 -21.88 20.67 -20.09
CA ILE A 323 -20.92 19.57 -19.97
C ILE A 323 -19.54 20.14 -20.31
N ARG A 324 -18.55 19.93 -19.44
CA ARG A 324 -17.18 20.44 -19.55
C ARG A 324 -16.20 19.30 -19.60
N ILE A 325 -15.35 19.31 -20.62
CA ILE A 325 -14.45 18.22 -20.97
C ILE A 325 -13.09 18.82 -21.27
N LEU A 326 -12.05 18.32 -20.62
CA LEU A 326 -10.67 18.63 -20.98
C LEU A 326 -10.18 17.58 -21.96
N VAL A 327 -9.73 18.01 -23.13
CA VAL A 327 -9.19 17.14 -24.18
C VAL A 327 -7.83 17.65 -24.62
N TRP A 328 -6.83 16.76 -24.56
CA TRP A 328 -5.47 17.02 -25.02
C TRP A 328 -5.08 16.05 -26.13
N SER A 329 -4.36 16.55 -27.13
CA SER A 329 -3.63 15.73 -28.10
C SER A 329 -2.36 16.46 -28.54
N ASN A 330 -1.41 15.71 -29.10
CA ASN A 330 -0.23 16.28 -29.78
C ASN A 330 -0.57 16.91 -31.15
N THR A 331 -1.77 16.66 -31.67
CA THR A 331 -2.32 17.32 -32.86
C THR A 331 -3.63 18.02 -32.50
N SER A 332 -4.15 18.85 -33.41
CA SER A 332 -5.41 19.56 -33.16
C SER A 332 -6.56 18.55 -33.00
N ILE A 333 -7.49 18.83 -32.09
CA ILE A 333 -8.68 17.99 -31.91
C ILE A 333 -9.69 18.36 -33.01
N VAL A 334 -10.12 17.34 -33.75
CA VAL A 334 -11.12 17.48 -34.81
C VAL A 334 -12.50 17.41 -34.20
N ASN A 335 -12.81 16.35 -33.44
CA ASN A 335 -14.17 16.11 -32.94
C ASN A 335 -14.17 15.75 -31.46
N VAL A 336 -15.19 16.22 -30.73
CA VAL A 336 -15.50 15.81 -29.35
C VAL A 336 -17.02 15.58 -29.29
N SER A 337 -17.43 14.32 -29.34
CA SER A 337 -18.84 13.92 -29.38
C SER A 337 -19.25 13.37 -28.02
N VAL A 338 -20.50 13.65 -27.62
CA VAL A 338 -21.03 13.30 -26.29
C VAL A 338 -22.36 12.55 -26.42
N TRP A 339 -22.50 11.50 -25.61
CA TRP A 339 -23.72 10.72 -25.47
C TRP A 339 -24.08 10.55 -24.00
N ILE A 340 -25.38 10.46 -23.70
CA ILE A 340 -25.92 10.03 -22.41
C ILE A 340 -26.85 8.86 -22.66
N ASP A 341 -26.62 7.73 -21.98
CA ASP A 341 -27.42 6.50 -22.11
C ASP A 341 -27.65 6.11 -23.58
N GLU A 342 -26.56 6.06 -24.35
CA GLU A 342 -26.51 5.85 -25.81
C GLU A 342 -27.22 6.89 -26.69
N THR A 343 -27.86 7.90 -26.10
CA THR A 343 -28.47 9.01 -26.84
C THR A 343 -27.41 10.06 -27.17
N TYR A 344 -27.21 10.32 -28.47
CA TYR A 344 -26.28 11.36 -28.92
C TYR A 344 -26.79 12.76 -28.56
N LEU A 345 -26.00 13.52 -27.81
CA LEU A 345 -26.34 14.88 -27.41
C LEU A 345 -25.79 15.94 -28.37
N GLY A 346 -24.61 15.73 -28.92
CA GLY A 346 -23.98 16.68 -29.82
C GLY A 346 -22.46 16.72 -29.76
N ARG A 347 -21.90 17.72 -30.45
CA ARG A 347 -20.47 17.99 -30.54
C ARG A 347 -20.09 19.16 -29.64
N ALA A 348 -19.18 18.92 -28.71
CA ALA A 348 -18.66 19.95 -27.82
C ALA A 348 -17.73 20.91 -28.59
N ASN A 349 -17.85 22.20 -28.30
CA ASN A 349 -17.05 23.24 -28.93
C ASN A 349 -15.86 23.63 -28.05
N GLN A 350 -14.70 23.85 -28.65
CA GLN A 350 -13.54 24.38 -27.94
C GLN A 350 -13.82 25.82 -27.51
N THR A 351 -13.50 26.15 -26.26
CA THR A 351 -13.64 27.52 -25.76
C THR A 351 -12.53 28.42 -26.34
N SER A 352 -12.88 29.65 -26.75
CA SER A 352 -11.95 30.58 -27.40
C SER A 352 -10.75 30.92 -26.50
N LYS A 353 -9.57 31.05 -27.11
CA LYS A 353 -8.28 31.26 -26.43
C LYS A 353 -8.32 32.47 -25.49
N ALA A 354 -7.65 32.35 -24.34
CA ALA A 354 -7.23 33.50 -23.56
C ALA A 354 -6.38 34.45 -24.44
N SER A 355 -6.49 35.75 -24.19
CA SER A 355 -6.01 36.89 -25.00
C SER A 355 -4.52 36.91 -25.38
N ASN A 356 -3.70 35.93 -24.97
CA ASN A 356 -2.27 35.86 -25.24
C ASN A 356 -1.89 34.61 -26.05
N GLY A 357 -2.48 34.44 -27.23
CA GLY A 357 -1.85 33.91 -28.46
C GLY A 357 -1.28 32.49 -28.56
N THR A 358 -0.78 31.85 -27.51
CA THR A 358 0.13 30.69 -27.66
C THR A 358 -0.31 29.37 -27.02
N ASP A 359 -1.39 29.33 -26.25
CA ASP A 359 -1.85 28.09 -25.61
C ASP A 359 -3.10 27.53 -26.27
N ASN A 360 -3.01 26.27 -26.72
CA ASN A 360 -4.17 25.48 -27.12
C ASN A 360 -5.00 25.22 -25.85
N ASN A 361 -6.15 25.88 -25.74
CA ASN A 361 -7.06 25.70 -24.62
C ASN A 361 -7.68 24.29 -24.67
N PRO A 362 -7.45 23.41 -23.68
CA PRO A 362 -7.95 22.04 -23.73
C PRO A 362 -9.45 21.92 -23.40
N LEU A 363 -10.14 23.01 -23.04
CA LEU A 363 -11.52 22.97 -22.58
C LEU A 363 -12.53 22.98 -23.74
N TYR A 364 -13.31 21.91 -23.82
CA TYR A 364 -14.46 21.71 -24.69
C TYR A 364 -15.75 21.75 -23.87
N VAL A 365 -16.77 22.41 -24.43
CA VAL A 365 -18.03 22.66 -23.77
C VAL A 365 -19.21 22.29 -24.66
N LEU A 366 -20.18 21.57 -24.09
CA LEU A 366 -21.46 21.27 -24.74
C LEU A 366 -22.62 21.77 -23.86
N PRO A 367 -23.52 22.62 -24.38
CA PRO A 367 -24.74 23.00 -23.66
C PRO A 367 -25.57 21.77 -23.29
N TRP A 368 -26.07 21.73 -22.05
CA TRP A 368 -26.95 20.65 -21.60
C TRP A 368 -28.00 21.19 -20.62
N SER A 369 -28.99 20.36 -20.31
CA SER A 369 -30.02 20.66 -19.31
C SER A 369 -30.06 19.53 -18.28
N PRO A 370 -29.46 19.70 -17.09
CA PRO A 370 -29.41 18.67 -16.06
C PRO A 370 -30.81 18.14 -15.70
N SER A 371 -31.83 19.00 -15.72
CA SER A 371 -33.24 18.64 -15.41
C SER A 371 -33.84 17.54 -16.28
N LYS A 372 -33.20 17.17 -17.40
CA LYS A 372 -33.62 16.06 -18.26
C LYS A 372 -33.12 14.69 -17.78
N LEU A 373 -32.15 14.65 -16.87
CA LEU A 373 -31.62 13.41 -16.31
C LEU A 373 -32.53 12.92 -15.19
N VAL A 374 -32.87 11.62 -15.23
CA VAL A 374 -33.65 10.95 -14.20
C VAL A 374 -32.76 9.90 -13.54
N GLY A 375 -32.33 10.17 -12.31
CA GLY A 375 -31.45 9.27 -11.57
C GLY A 375 -30.03 9.17 -12.15
N ALA A 376 -29.40 8.01 -11.97
CA ALA A 376 -28.05 7.74 -12.43
C ALA A 376 -28.04 7.34 -13.91
N SER A 377 -27.17 7.99 -14.69
CA SER A 377 -26.99 7.76 -16.13
C SER A 377 -25.53 7.52 -16.47
N THR A 378 -25.26 7.11 -17.70
CA THR A 378 -23.90 6.89 -18.21
C THR A 378 -23.56 7.94 -19.25
N LEU A 379 -22.50 8.73 -18.99
CA LEU A 379 -21.94 9.68 -19.93
C LEU A 379 -20.81 9.03 -20.72
N ARG A 380 -20.89 9.09 -22.05
CA ARG A 380 -19.86 8.63 -22.98
C ARG A 380 -19.35 9.81 -23.79
N VAL A 381 -18.02 9.94 -23.87
CA VAL A 381 -17.33 11.00 -24.61
C VAL A 381 -16.31 10.38 -25.54
N GLU A 382 -16.38 10.70 -26.82
CA GLU A 382 -15.40 10.30 -27.83
C GLU A 382 -14.69 11.54 -28.36
N ALA A 383 -13.36 11.51 -28.41
CA ALA A 383 -12.56 12.54 -29.08
C ALA A 383 -11.75 11.95 -30.22
N THR A 384 -11.64 12.70 -31.31
CA THR A 384 -10.82 12.39 -32.49
C THR A 384 -9.86 13.55 -32.76
N ASP A 385 -8.58 13.27 -32.96
CA ASP A 385 -7.59 14.26 -33.36
C ASP A 385 -7.32 14.26 -34.88
N GLN A 386 -6.53 15.24 -35.34
CA GLN A 386 -6.22 15.43 -36.75
C GLN A 386 -5.33 14.33 -37.33
N ALA A 387 -4.58 13.62 -36.48
CA ALA A 387 -3.84 12.42 -36.88
C ALA A 387 -4.74 11.19 -37.02
N GLY A 388 -6.04 11.31 -36.75
CA GLY A 388 -7.01 10.22 -36.84
C GLY A 388 -7.03 9.32 -35.60
N ASN A 389 -6.31 9.67 -34.53
CA ASN A 389 -6.40 8.92 -33.28
C ASN A 389 -7.75 9.19 -32.63
N LYS A 390 -8.34 8.14 -32.07
CA LYS A 390 -9.63 8.19 -31.39
C LYS A 390 -9.51 7.60 -30.00
N ARG A 391 -10.19 8.21 -29.04
CA ARG A 391 -10.37 7.65 -27.71
C ARG A 391 -11.78 7.91 -27.20
N GLU A 392 -12.31 6.93 -26.49
CA GLU A 392 -13.57 7.01 -25.77
C GLU A 392 -13.34 6.94 -24.26
N VAL A 393 -14.10 7.73 -23.49
CA VAL A 393 -14.19 7.67 -22.03
C VAL A 393 -15.65 7.60 -21.62
N THR A 394 -15.95 6.67 -20.71
CA THR A 394 -17.29 6.46 -20.18
C THR A 394 -17.26 6.55 -18.66
N GLN A 395 -18.22 7.26 -18.07
CA GLN A 395 -18.36 7.36 -16.62
C GLN A 395 -19.82 7.47 -16.19
N PRO A 396 -20.19 6.90 -15.03
CA PRO A 396 -21.51 7.14 -14.47
C PRO A 396 -21.61 8.59 -13.97
N ILE A 397 -22.77 9.20 -14.13
CA ILE A 397 -23.09 10.57 -13.74
C ILE A 397 -24.38 10.59 -12.95
N SER A 398 -24.48 11.55 -12.02
CA SER A 398 -25.70 11.81 -11.28
C SER A 398 -25.82 13.31 -11.00
N ILE A 399 -27.06 13.79 -10.95
CA ILE A 399 -27.39 15.19 -10.64
C ILE A 399 -27.95 15.37 -9.22
N ASP A 400 -28.33 14.27 -8.55
CA ASP A 400 -28.92 14.28 -7.21
C ASP A 400 -27.89 14.46 -6.08
N GLY A 401 -26.60 14.53 -6.44
CA GLY A 401 -25.50 14.62 -5.49
C GLY A 401 -25.23 13.31 -4.72
N VAL A 402 -25.94 12.22 -4.99
CA VAL A 402 -25.76 10.95 -4.28
C VAL A 402 -24.61 10.16 -4.91
N PRO A 403 -23.55 9.83 -4.15
CA PRO A 403 -22.43 9.06 -4.67
C PRO A 403 -22.82 7.59 -4.90
N LEU A 404 -22.49 7.04 -6.08
CA LEU A 404 -22.78 5.63 -6.39
C LEU A 404 -21.83 4.64 -5.68
N ARG A 405 -20.58 5.05 -5.44
CA ARG A 405 -19.52 4.29 -4.73
C ARG A 405 -19.34 2.84 -5.21
N GLN A 406 -19.41 2.60 -6.52
CA GLN A 406 -19.19 1.28 -7.12
C GLN A 406 -17.70 0.93 -7.17
N PHE A 407 -17.10 0.64 -6.01
CA PHE A 407 -15.71 0.19 -5.90
C PHE A 407 -15.63 -1.34 -5.79
N SER A 408 -14.60 -1.94 -6.38
CA SER A 408 -14.42 -3.40 -6.26
C SER A 408 -14.20 -3.82 -4.80
N TYR A 409 -14.65 -5.02 -4.45
CA TYR A 409 -14.42 -5.58 -3.12
C TYR A 409 -12.92 -5.66 -2.79
N LEU A 410 -12.10 -6.11 -3.75
CA LEU A 410 -10.65 -6.24 -3.55
C LEU A 410 -9.98 -4.88 -3.32
N SER A 411 -10.43 -3.84 -4.01
CA SER A 411 -9.94 -2.47 -3.78
C SER A 411 -10.28 -2.00 -2.35
N GLN A 412 -11.54 -2.18 -1.94
CA GLN A 412 -11.98 -1.82 -0.60
C GLN A 412 -11.28 -2.64 0.48
N TRP A 413 -11.06 -3.94 0.24
CA TRP A 413 -10.31 -4.82 1.13
C TRP A 413 -8.88 -4.32 1.34
N SER A 414 -8.20 -3.99 0.25
CA SER A 414 -6.79 -3.55 0.23
C SER A 414 -6.58 -2.19 0.91
N LEU A 415 -7.54 -1.27 0.79
CA LEU A 415 -7.38 0.12 1.28
C LEU A 415 -8.11 0.41 2.60
N ARG A 416 -9.22 -0.27 2.92
CA ARG A 416 -10.02 0.03 4.12
C ARG A 416 -9.69 -0.83 5.33
N TYR A 417 -9.11 -2.01 5.18
CA TYR A 417 -8.78 -2.83 6.35
C TYR A 417 -7.40 -2.45 6.87
N GLN A 418 -7.21 -2.46 8.18
CA GLN A 418 -5.91 -2.12 8.77
C GLN A 418 -4.99 -3.34 8.71
N HIS A 419 -4.42 -3.63 7.53
CA HIS A 419 -3.56 -4.80 7.33
C HIS A 419 -2.41 -4.85 8.32
N ALA A 420 -1.79 -3.70 8.60
CA ALA A 420 -0.75 -3.58 9.62
C ALA A 420 -1.17 -4.14 10.99
N ALA A 421 -2.33 -3.71 11.51
CA ALA A 421 -2.84 -4.15 12.81
C ALA A 421 -3.39 -5.59 12.75
N ASN A 422 -4.07 -5.95 11.67
CA ASN A 422 -4.65 -7.28 11.48
C ASN A 422 -3.56 -8.36 11.46
N MET A 423 -2.40 -8.11 10.85
CA MET A 423 -1.28 -9.06 10.88
C MET A 423 -0.78 -9.31 12.31
N CYS A 424 -0.67 -8.26 13.12
CA CYS A 424 -0.30 -8.39 14.53
C CYS A 424 -1.33 -9.25 15.29
N ILE A 425 -2.63 -8.98 15.10
CA ILE A 425 -3.72 -9.71 15.75
C ILE A 425 -3.70 -11.20 15.34
N VAL A 426 -3.56 -11.48 14.04
CA VAL A 426 -3.51 -12.85 13.51
C VAL A 426 -2.31 -13.62 14.07
N PHE A 427 -1.15 -12.98 14.18
CA PHE A 427 0.02 -13.59 14.81
C PHE A 427 -0.26 -13.97 16.27
N TYR A 428 -0.67 -13.02 17.11
CA TYR A 428 -0.90 -13.31 18.53
C TYR A 428 -2.06 -14.29 18.75
N ALA A 429 -3.13 -14.21 17.96
CA ALA A 429 -4.22 -15.18 18.01
C ALA A 429 -3.75 -16.60 17.62
N SER A 430 -2.92 -16.73 16.58
CA SER A 430 -2.34 -18.01 16.18
C SER A 430 -1.42 -18.58 17.27
N TRP A 431 -0.60 -17.71 17.87
CA TRP A 431 0.28 -18.08 18.97
C TRP A 431 -0.53 -18.57 20.17
N ILE A 432 -1.55 -17.81 20.60
CA ILE A 432 -2.44 -18.19 21.71
C ILE A 432 -3.13 -19.51 21.41
N PHE A 433 -3.62 -19.71 20.18
CA PHE A 433 -4.25 -20.95 19.76
C PHE A 433 -3.31 -22.16 19.91
N ILE A 434 -2.09 -22.06 19.41
CA ILE A 434 -1.10 -23.16 19.48
C ILE A 434 -0.63 -23.39 20.91
N PHE A 435 -0.42 -22.32 21.68
CA PHE A 435 -0.05 -22.41 23.09
C PHE A 435 -1.16 -23.06 23.91
N ALA A 436 -2.41 -22.65 23.72
CA ALA A 436 -3.58 -23.25 24.36
C ALA A 436 -3.79 -24.71 23.92
N PHE A 437 -3.52 -25.05 22.65
CA PHE A 437 -3.57 -26.42 22.16
C PHE A 437 -2.64 -27.36 22.95
N LEU A 438 -1.50 -26.86 23.44
CA LEU A 438 -0.57 -27.61 24.28
C LEU A 438 -0.95 -27.62 25.77
N LEU A 439 -1.61 -26.56 26.27
CA LEU A 439 -1.97 -26.43 27.68
C LEU A 439 -3.32 -27.05 28.04
N ILE A 440 -4.32 -26.96 27.16
CA ILE A 440 -5.67 -27.48 27.41
C ILE A 440 -5.66 -28.95 27.87
N PRO A 441 -4.89 -29.87 27.25
CA PRO A 441 -4.79 -31.25 27.71
C PRO A 441 -4.23 -31.41 29.13
N LEU A 442 -3.41 -30.47 29.61
CA LEU A 442 -2.85 -30.48 30.97
C LEU A 442 -3.89 -30.14 32.04
N CYS A 443 -4.99 -29.48 31.67
CA CYS A 443 -6.09 -29.14 32.58
C CYS A 443 -7.02 -30.34 32.87
N PHE A 444 -6.87 -31.46 32.16
CA PHE A 444 -7.71 -32.65 32.33
C PHE A 444 -6.99 -33.74 33.12
N ASN A 445 -7.63 -34.21 34.19
CA ASN A 445 -7.19 -35.37 34.96
C ASN A 445 -7.25 -36.67 34.13
N ASP A 446 -6.46 -37.67 34.52
CA ASP A 446 -6.42 -38.98 33.86
C ASP A 446 -7.81 -39.63 33.79
N ASP A 447 -8.65 -39.42 34.80
CA ASP A 447 -10.04 -39.89 34.85
C ASP A 447 -10.92 -39.31 33.73
N CYS A 448 -10.63 -38.09 33.26
CA CYS A 448 -11.37 -37.46 32.19
C CYS A 448 -11.14 -38.20 30.85
N LEU A 449 -9.93 -38.67 30.56
CA LEU A 449 -9.66 -39.46 29.34
C LEU A 449 -10.31 -40.84 29.36
N ILE A 450 -10.29 -41.47 30.54
CA ILE A 450 -10.88 -42.79 30.76
C ILE A 450 -12.41 -42.67 30.62
N ASN A 451 -13.03 -41.65 31.22
CA ASN A 451 -14.48 -41.43 31.18
C ASN A 451 -14.99 -40.86 29.84
N CYS A 452 -14.22 -40.00 29.16
CA CYS A 452 -14.62 -39.41 27.87
C CYS A 452 -14.50 -40.38 26.68
N ARG A 453 -14.11 -41.65 26.90
CA ARG A 453 -13.95 -42.67 25.84
C ARG A 453 -13.24 -42.10 24.62
N VAL A 454 -12.10 -41.43 24.82
CA VAL A 454 -11.36 -40.80 23.72
C VAL A 454 -10.81 -41.90 22.79
N LYS A 455 -11.62 -42.27 21.78
CA LYS A 455 -11.33 -43.34 20.82
C LYS A 455 -10.24 -42.95 19.82
N SER A 456 -10.11 -41.65 19.53
CA SER A 456 -9.12 -41.14 18.59
C SER A 456 -7.70 -41.35 19.12
N SER A 457 -6.87 -42.04 18.33
CA SER A 457 -5.45 -42.21 18.60
C SER A 457 -4.70 -40.88 18.67
N PHE A 458 -5.13 -39.91 17.87
CA PHE A 458 -4.56 -38.57 17.89
C PHE A 458 -4.76 -37.87 19.24
N CYS A 459 -5.95 -37.94 19.82
CA CYS A 459 -6.25 -37.25 21.08
C CYS A 459 -5.50 -37.87 22.27
N ARG A 460 -5.34 -39.20 22.30
CA ARG A 460 -4.49 -39.88 23.29
C ARG A 460 -3.01 -39.52 23.11
N GLY A 461 -2.56 -39.45 21.86
CA GLY A 461 -1.21 -39.02 21.52
C GLY A 461 -0.93 -37.57 21.90
N LEU A 462 -1.86 -36.65 21.64
CA LEU A 462 -1.82 -35.26 22.09
C LEU A 462 -1.69 -35.18 23.62
N TYR A 463 -2.47 -35.96 24.36
CA TYR A 463 -2.38 -35.99 25.82
C TYR A 463 -1.01 -36.47 26.32
N ARG A 464 -0.48 -37.57 25.75
CA ARG A 464 0.85 -38.08 26.09
C ARG A 464 1.96 -37.11 25.72
N PHE A 465 1.84 -36.45 24.56
CA PHE A 465 2.81 -35.46 24.09
C PHE A 465 2.88 -34.27 25.04
N THR A 466 1.73 -33.72 25.43
CA THR A 466 1.64 -32.53 26.28
C THR A 466 2.08 -32.80 27.72
N ARG A 467 1.68 -33.93 28.33
CA ARG A 467 2.07 -34.27 29.70
C ARG A 467 3.51 -34.74 29.87
N ASN A 468 4.23 -35.07 28.80
CA ASN A 468 5.64 -35.42 28.88
C ASN A 468 6.51 -34.16 28.76
N PRO A 469 7.18 -33.69 29.83
CA PRO A 469 7.98 -32.47 29.79
C PRO A 469 9.16 -32.55 28.82
N ALA A 470 9.65 -33.76 28.51
CA ALA A 470 10.70 -33.96 27.52
C ALA A 470 10.20 -33.78 26.07
N LEU A 471 8.89 -33.68 25.83
CA LEU A 471 8.33 -33.36 24.51
C LEU A 471 7.73 -31.96 24.48
N SER A 472 6.86 -31.63 25.43
CA SER A 472 6.19 -30.33 25.47
C SER A 472 7.09 -29.19 25.92
N GLY A 473 8.04 -29.45 26.82
CA GLY A 473 8.95 -28.44 27.37
C GLY A 473 9.74 -27.68 26.29
N PRO A 474 10.49 -28.36 25.40
CA PRO A 474 11.20 -27.69 24.31
C PRO A 474 10.28 -26.88 23.39
N VAL A 475 9.08 -27.37 23.09
CA VAL A 475 8.09 -26.65 22.27
C VAL A 475 7.61 -25.38 22.98
N ILE A 476 7.29 -25.46 24.26
CA ILE A 476 6.88 -24.30 25.08
C ILE A 476 8.02 -23.27 25.12
N VAL A 477 9.27 -23.70 25.30
CA VAL A 477 10.44 -22.81 25.28
C VAL A 477 10.57 -22.11 23.92
N LEU A 478 10.39 -22.82 22.80
CA LEU A 478 10.40 -22.22 21.46
C LEU A 478 9.30 -21.16 21.30
N LEU A 479 8.07 -21.49 21.70
CA LEU A 479 6.93 -20.57 21.60
C LEU A 479 7.14 -19.32 22.45
N LEU A 480 7.68 -19.45 23.66
CA LEU A 480 8.01 -18.30 24.51
C LEU A 480 9.18 -17.50 23.93
N TYR A 481 10.21 -18.16 23.40
CA TYR A 481 11.35 -17.52 22.76
C TYR A 481 10.91 -16.66 21.56
N GLU A 482 9.93 -17.10 20.77
CA GLU A 482 9.41 -16.35 19.62
C GLU A 482 8.81 -14.97 19.99
N LEU A 483 8.33 -14.82 21.23
CA LEU A 483 7.77 -13.55 21.71
C LEU A 483 8.84 -12.55 22.18
N ILE A 484 9.98 -13.03 22.68
CA ILE A 484 10.97 -12.20 23.39
C ILE A 484 12.33 -12.14 22.70
N GLY A 485 12.72 -13.22 22.05
CA GLY A 485 14.06 -13.46 21.56
C GLY A 485 14.25 -12.88 20.17
N PRO A 486 15.50 -12.54 19.82
CA PRO A 486 15.80 -12.20 18.44
C PRO A 486 15.61 -13.46 17.58
N ALA A 487 14.84 -13.33 16.52
CA ALA A 487 14.75 -14.33 15.47
C ALA A 487 16.07 -14.39 14.69
N VAL A 488 16.60 -13.20 14.36
CA VAL A 488 17.80 -12.98 13.54
C VAL A 488 18.60 -11.82 14.13
N MET A 489 19.93 -11.93 14.15
CA MET A 489 20.84 -10.83 14.46
C MET A 489 21.89 -10.69 13.37
N GLY A 490 22.40 -9.48 13.15
CA GLY A 490 23.44 -9.25 12.16
C GLY A 490 23.54 -7.81 11.72
N PHE A 491 24.30 -7.56 10.65
CA PHE A 491 24.41 -6.24 10.04
C PHE A 491 23.22 -5.95 9.13
N LEU A 492 22.14 -5.45 9.73
CA LEU A 492 20.85 -5.22 9.06
C LEU A 492 20.91 -4.06 8.07
N ILE A 493 21.80 -3.10 8.30
CA ILE A 493 22.15 -2.03 7.36
C ILE A 493 23.68 -1.89 7.31
N PRO A 494 24.27 -1.33 6.23
CA PRO A 494 25.73 -1.22 6.10
C PRO A 494 26.36 -0.49 7.29
N GLY A 495 27.24 -1.19 8.03
CA GLY A 495 27.97 -0.64 9.17
C GLY A 495 27.26 -0.73 10.53
N TYR A 496 25.99 -1.18 10.59
CA TYR A 496 25.23 -1.18 11.84
C TYR A 496 24.64 -2.56 12.16
N PHE A 497 24.98 -3.05 13.35
CA PHE A 497 24.47 -4.31 13.89
C PHE A 497 23.09 -4.12 14.50
N GLY A 498 22.21 -5.11 14.34
CA GLY A 498 20.86 -5.08 14.86
C GLY A 498 20.28 -6.47 15.07
N ALA A 499 19.05 -6.49 15.56
CA ALA A 499 18.29 -7.69 15.87
C ALA A 499 16.85 -7.56 15.37
N VAL A 500 16.33 -8.63 14.78
CA VAL A 500 14.95 -8.78 14.32
C VAL A 500 14.18 -9.59 15.35
N PHE A 501 13.06 -9.06 15.81
CA PHE A 501 12.11 -9.68 16.73
C PHE A 501 10.76 -9.86 16.02
N SER A 502 9.85 -10.63 16.63
CA SER A 502 8.46 -10.77 16.14
C SER A 502 7.72 -9.43 16.06
N PHE A 503 8.09 -8.46 16.90
CA PHE A 503 7.43 -7.17 17.03
C PHE A 503 8.15 -5.99 16.35
N GLY A 504 9.24 -6.25 15.62
CA GLY A 504 9.99 -5.23 14.90
C GLY A 504 11.50 -5.43 14.95
N ILE A 505 12.23 -4.39 14.58
CA ILE A 505 13.67 -4.47 14.29
C ILE A 505 14.39 -3.42 15.12
N VAL A 506 15.41 -3.83 15.88
CA VAL A 506 16.24 -2.91 16.67
C VAL A 506 17.58 -2.72 15.98
N ILE A 507 17.89 -1.48 15.63
CA ILE A 507 19.18 -1.08 15.04
C ILE A 507 19.67 0.18 15.77
N GLU A 508 20.90 0.15 16.28
CA GLU A 508 21.48 1.27 17.05
C GLU A 508 20.55 1.82 18.14
N ARG A 509 19.93 0.93 18.95
CA ARG A 509 18.98 1.28 20.02
C ARG A 509 17.66 1.92 19.54
N THR A 510 17.44 2.02 18.24
CA THR A 510 16.18 2.49 17.66
C THR A 510 15.33 1.29 17.28
N LEU A 511 14.10 1.22 17.79
CA LEU A 511 13.10 0.26 17.33
C LEU A 511 12.43 0.79 16.07
N VAL A 512 12.63 0.09 14.96
CA VAL A 512 11.86 0.24 13.73
C VAL A 512 10.71 -0.76 13.80
N GLN A 513 9.49 -0.25 13.93
CA GLN A 513 8.30 -1.07 13.88
C GLN A 513 8.07 -1.50 12.43
N ASP A 514 8.25 -2.79 12.15
CA ASP A 514 7.97 -3.35 10.84
C ASP A 514 7.07 -4.58 11.00
N VAL A 515 5.86 -4.48 10.42
CA VAL A 515 4.83 -5.50 10.54
C VAL A 515 5.18 -6.79 9.77
N GLN A 516 6.08 -6.71 8.80
CA GLN A 516 6.54 -7.86 8.01
C GLN A 516 7.21 -8.92 8.90
N THR A 517 7.77 -8.52 10.04
CA THR A 517 8.34 -9.46 11.02
C THR A 517 7.29 -10.43 11.58
N TYR A 518 6.08 -9.94 11.92
CA TYR A 518 4.96 -10.80 12.34
C TYR A 518 4.57 -11.82 11.28
N PHE A 519 4.59 -11.43 10.00
CA PHE A 519 4.27 -12.36 8.92
C PHE A 519 5.28 -13.51 8.84
N TYR A 520 6.57 -13.20 8.99
CA TYR A 520 7.62 -14.21 8.98
C TYR A 520 7.56 -15.16 10.18
N GLU A 521 7.28 -14.64 11.37
CA GLU A 521 7.07 -15.49 12.54
C GLU A 521 5.78 -16.32 12.42
N LEU A 522 4.69 -15.75 11.89
CA LEU A 522 3.45 -16.48 11.61
C LEU A 522 3.68 -17.67 10.67
N LEU A 523 4.47 -17.50 9.59
CA LEU A 523 4.81 -18.59 8.69
C LEU A 523 5.61 -19.70 9.39
N GLN A 524 6.60 -19.34 10.20
CA GLN A 524 7.38 -20.31 10.97
C GLN A 524 6.49 -21.06 11.98
N LEU A 525 5.66 -20.33 12.72
CA LEU A 525 4.77 -20.84 13.75
C LEU A 525 3.81 -21.90 13.17
N TRP A 526 3.13 -21.58 12.06
CA TRP A 526 2.21 -22.53 11.41
C TRP A 526 2.94 -23.69 10.75
N ALA A 527 4.09 -23.46 10.12
CA ALA A 527 4.88 -24.56 9.56
C ALA A 527 5.33 -25.53 10.67
N PHE A 528 5.81 -25.01 11.80
CA PHE A 528 6.21 -25.84 12.94
C PHE A 528 5.01 -26.59 13.55
N PHE A 529 3.87 -25.92 13.70
CA PHE A 529 2.65 -26.56 14.19
C PHE A 529 2.19 -27.72 13.30
N LEU A 530 2.07 -27.48 11.99
CA LEU A 530 1.53 -28.44 11.03
C LEU A 530 2.47 -29.62 10.78
N PHE A 531 3.78 -29.39 10.70
CA PHE A 531 4.75 -30.40 10.30
C PHE A 531 5.52 -31.03 11.47
N VAL A 532 5.49 -30.44 12.67
CA VAL A 532 6.21 -30.98 13.84
C VAL A 532 5.26 -31.33 14.98
N ILE A 533 4.41 -30.38 15.43
CA ILE A 533 3.53 -30.59 16.58
C ILE A 533 2.44 -31.63 16.26
N LEU A 534 1.67 -31.45 15.18
CA LEU A 534 0.59 -32.38 14.82
C LEU A 534 1.10 -33.81 14.55
N PRO A 535 2.17 -34.02 13.75
CA PRO A 535 2.70 -35.38 13.51
C PRO A 535 3.32 -35.99 14.77
N GLY A 536 3.93 -35.16 15.63
CA GLY A 536 4.44 -35.59 16.95
C GLY A 536 3.31 -36.09 17.85
N CYS A 537 2.21 -35.35 17.95
CA CYS A 537 1.01 -35.76 18.69
C CYS A 537 0.42 -37.06 18.13
N GLY A 538 0.23 -37.16 16.81
CA GLY A 538 -0.29 -38.37 16.17
C GLY A 538 0.60 -39.60 16.33
N SER A 539 1.90 -39.42 16.54
CA SER A 539 2.87 -40.50 16.71
C SER A 539 3.06 -40.94 18.16
N ALA A 540 2.67 -40.11 19.13
CA ALA A 540 2.87 -40.38 20.56
C ALA A 540 1.94 -41.45 21.17
N ASP A 541 0.85 -41.85 20.48
CA ASP A 541 -0.08 -42.89 20.96
C ASP A 541 0.39 -44.33 20.65
N ARG A 542 1.48 -44.51 19.90
CA ARG A 542 1.88 -45.85 19.41
C ARG A 542 2.29 -46.79 20.56
N PRO A 543 1.88 -48.08 20.51
CA PRO A 543 2.20 -49.06 21.55
C PRO A 543 3.71 -49.34 21.62
N LYS A 544 4.19 -49.66 22.82
CA LYS A 544 5.58 -50.09 23.07
C LYS A 544 5.97 -51.23 22.14
N ALA A 545 7.03 -51.06 21.36
CA ALA A 545 7.67 -52.20 20.72
C ALA A 545 8.25 -53.12 21.82
N PRO A 546 8.05 -54.46 21.75
CA PRO A 546 8.59 -55.37 22.74
C PRO A 546 10.12 -55.24 22.80
N LYS A 547 10.66 -55.30 24.03
CA LYS A 547 12.07 -55.01 24.40
C LYS A 547 13.14 -55.87 23.70
N ALA A 548 12.78 -56.77 22.78
CA ALA A 548 13.72 -57.65 22.10
C ALA A 548 13.77 -57.33 20.60
N LYS A 549 14.96 -56.87 20.17
CA LYS A 549 15.40 -56.51 18.80
C LYS A 549 15.29 -55.01 18.47
N CYS A 550 16.41 -54.34 18.72
CA CYS A 550 16.76 -52.99 18.29
C CYS A 550 16.61 -52.80 16.78
N ALA A 551 15.52 -52.17 16.38
CA ALA A 551 15.54 -51.08 15.41
C ALA A 551 14.30 -50.23 15.73
N LEU A 552 14.52 -49.16 16.49
CA LEU A 552 13.47 -48.26 16.92
C LEU A 552 13.10 -47.37 15.71
N ILE A 553 12.19 -47.86 14.87
CA ILE A 553 11.82 -47.23 13.61
C ILE A 553 10.99 -45.98 13.93
N THR A 554 11.58 -44.80 13.80
CA THR A 554 10.83 -43.55 13.80
C THR A 554 9.74 -43.66 12.73
N PRO A 555 8.47 -43.31 13.02
CA PRO A 555 7.40 -43.38 12.04
C PRO A 555 7.80 -42.67 10.75
N ILE A 556 7.72 -43.38 9.62
CA ILE A 556 8.11 -42.83 8.30
C ILE A 556 7.41 -41.48 8.05
N GLY A 557 6.13 -41.37 8.41
CA GLY A 557 5.39 -40.10 8.32
C GLY A 557 5.99 -38.97 9.17
N MET A 558 6.48 -39.25 10.38
CA MET A 558 7.11 -38.23 11.23
C MET A 558 8.47 -37.79 10.68
N ILE A 559 9.27 -38.72 10.14
CA ILE A 559 10.51 -38.38 9.44
C ILE A 559 10.20 -37.51 8.22
N ILE A 560 9.23 -37.91 7.38
CA ILE A 560 8.84 -37.15 6.19
C ILE A 560 8.41 -35.74 6.56
N CYS A 561 7.49 -35.57 7.51
CA CYS A 561 7.05 -34.24 7.94
C CYS A 561 8.18 -33.40 8.53
N THR A 562 9.06 -33.99 9.34
CA THR A 562 10.23 -33.29 9.90
C THR A 562 11.19 -32.85 8.78
N THR A 563 11.48 -33.73 7.81
CA THR A 563 12.33 -33.40 6.67
C THR A 563 11.71 -32.29 5.81
N LEU A 564 10.39 -32.34 5.56
CA LEU A 564 9.67 -31.29 4.84
C LEU A 564 9.73 -29.95 5.58
N PHE A 565 9.51 -29.95 6.90
CA PHE A 565 9.68 -28.74 7.73
C PHE A 565 11.09 -28.16 7.59
N ASN A 566 12.12 -28.99 7.71
CA ASN A 566 13.51 -28.55 7.63
C ASN A 566 13.89 -28.05 6.24
N LEU A 567 13.33 -28.63 5.16
CA LEU A 567 13.50 -28.13 3.81
C LEU A 567 12.86 -26.74 3.66
N LEU A 568 11.63 -26.56 4.15
CA LEU A 568 10.95 -25.27 4.15
C LEU A 568 11.72 -24.24 4.99
N ALA A 569 12.20 -24.61 6.18
CA ALA A 569 13.01 -23.76 7.03
C ALA A 569 14.33 -23.37 6.36
N ALA A 570 15.00 -24.30 5.66
CA ALA A 570 16.21 -24.01 4.92
C ALA A 570 15.96 -23.03 3.77
N ILE A 571 14.91 -23.23 2.97
CA ILE A 571 14.50 -22.29 1.91
C ILE A 571 14.19 -20.93 2.52
N PHE A 572 13.45 -20.90 3.62
CA PHE A 572 13.09 -19.68 4.32
C PHE A 572 14.31 -18.90 4.81
N ILE A 573 15.25 -19.57 5.49
CA ILE A 573 16.52 -18.97 5.95
C ILE A 573 17.33 -18.45 4.76
N VAL A 574 17.42 -19.21 3.67
CA VAL A 574 18.17 -18.78 2.48
C VAL A 574 17.58 -17.51 1.90
N VAL A 575 16.26 -17.48 1.68
CA VAL A 575 15.58 -16.37 1.01
C VAL A 575 15.50 -15.12 1.89
N THR A 576 15.16 -15.26 3.18
CA THR A 576 14.88 -14.10 4.05
C THR A 576 16.08 -13.63 4.88
N ILE A 577 17.15 -14.43 4.96
CA ILE A 577 18.32 -14.14 5.80
C ILE A 577 19.62 -14.22 4.99
N ALA A 578 19.93 -15.36 4.40
CA ALA A 578 21.23 -15.57 3.75
C ALA A 578 21.46 -14.62 2.56
N MET A 579 20.47 -14.51 1.68
CA MET A 579 20.52 -13.62 0.52
C MET A 579 20.55 -12.13 0.89
N PRO A 580 19.64 -11.61 1.75
CA PRO A 580 19.60 -10.16 2.07
C PRO A 580 20.63 -9.72 3.12
N LEU A 581 20.93 -10.55 4.11
CA LEU A 581 21.72 -10.18 5.31
C LEU A 581 23.10 -10.85 5.35
N GLY A 582 23.30 -11.93 4.58
CA GLY A 582 24.57 -12.66 4.48
C GLY A 582 24.72 -13.79 5.50
N ILE A 583 25.80 -14.57 5.36
CA ILE A 583 26.02 -15.80 6.14
C ILE A 583 26.20 -15.56 7.64
N VAL A 584 26.75 -14.41 8.03
CA VAL A 584 26.91 -14.04 9.45
C VAL A 584 25.54 -13.98 10.14
N ALA A 585 24.53 -13.42 9.46
CA ALA A 585 23.18 -13.37 10.00
C ALA A 585 22.55 -14.77 10.12
N VAL A 586 22.83 -15.66 9.16
CA VAL A 586 22.40 -17.07 9.24
C VAL A 586 22.95 -17.74 10.49
N CYS A 587 24.25 -17.58 10.77
CA CYS A 587 24.85 -18.13 11.99
C CYS A 587 24.24 -17.53 13.27
N LEU A 588 23.86 -16.25 13.23
CA LEU A 588 23.25 -15.51 14.34
C LEU A 588 21.72 -15.48 14.26
N SER A 589 21.09 -16.59 13.87
CA SER A 589 19.63 -16.75 13.79
C SER A 589 19.08 -17.76 14.81
N PRO A 590 19.21 -17.51 16.14
CA PRO A 590 18.81 -18.47 17.16
C PRO A 590 17.33 -18.85 17.07
N GLY A 591 16.42 -17.93 16.74
CA GLY A 591 15.00 -18.27 16.56
C GLY A 591 14.70 -19.19 15.39
N ARG A 592 15.59 -19.24 14.38
CA ARG A 592 15.47 -20.15 13.23
C ARG A 592 16.13 -21.50 13.51
N TRP A 593 17.32 -21.49 14.12
CA TRP A 593 18.02 -22.74 14.47
C TRP A 593 17.31 -23.52 15.58
N LEU A 594 16.70 -22.83 16.54
CA LEU A 594 15.99 -23.48 17.64
C LEU A 594 14.82 -24.34 17.12
N SER A 595 14.06 -23.86 16.13
CA SER A 595 12.96 -24.63 15.56
C SER A 595 13.46 -25.87 14.79
N VAL A 596 14.55 -25.75 14.04
CA VAL A 596 15.25 -26.87 13.36
C VAL A 596 15.72 -27.93 14.37
N VAL A 597 16.46 -27.52 15.41
CA VAL A 597 17.00 -28.44 16.43
C VAL A 597 15.88 -29.15 17.18
N ILE A 598 14.83 -28.42 17.60
CA ILE A 598 13.71 -29.01 18.32
C ILE A 598 12.94 -29.99 17.42
N SER A 599 12.76 -29.70 16.13
CA SER A 599 12.07 -30.60 15.22
C SER A 599 12.73 -31.99 15.14
N TRP A 600 14.06 -32.03 15.01
CA TRP A 600 14.83 -33.28 15.00
C TRP A 600 14.87 -33.96 16.36
N TYR A 601 14.99 -33.17 17.42
CA TYR A 601 14.91 -33.68 18.79
C TYR A 601 13.57 -34.40 19.02
N LEU A 602 12.45 -33.82 18.62
CA LEU A 602 11.13 -34.46 18.74
C LEU A 602 11.02 -35.71 17.86
N ALA A 603 11.49 -35.66 16.61
CA ALA A 603 11.53 -36.82 15.72
C ALA A 603 12.34 -37.99 16.31
N TYR A 604 13.37 -37.69 17.09
CA TYR A 604 14.14 -38.68 17.84
C TYR A 604 13.41 -39.15 19.12
N ARG A 605 12.79 -38.25 19.89
CA ARG A 605 12.25 -38.58 21.22
C ARG A 605 10.86 -39.21 21.20
N VAL A 606 9.95 -38.78 20.32
CA VAL A 606 8.57 -39.28 20.27
C VAL A 606 8.49 -40.81 20.11
N PRO A 607 9.28 -41.46 19.23
CA PRO A 607 9.27 -42.93 19.11
C PRO A 607 9.86 -43.66 20.33
N ARG A 608 10.56 -42.93 21.21
CA ARG A 608 11.27 -43.45 22.41
C ARG A 608 10.50 -43.18 23.69
N LEU A 609 9.23 -42.76 23.58
CA LEU A 609 8.36 -42.55 24.73
C LEU A 609 8.19 -43.85 25.54
N PRO A 610 8.34 -43.79 26.87
CA PRO A 610 8.23 -44.95 27.74
C PRO A 610 6.79 -45.37 28.03
#